data_AF-A0A537PLJ6-F1
#
_entry.id   AF-A0A537PLJ6-F1
#
_cell.length_a   1.000
_cell.length_b   1.000
_cell.length_c   1.000
_cell.angle_alpha   90.00
_cell.angle_beta   90.00
_cell.angle_gamma   90.00
#
_symmetry.space_group_name_H-M   'P 1'
#
loop_
_entity.id
_entity.type
_entity.pdbx_description
1 polymer ?
#
loop_
_entity_poly.entity_id
_entity_poly.type
_entity_poly.pdbx_seq_one_letter_code
_entity_poly.pdbx_strand_id
1 'polypeptide(L)'
;MIDVEPIRERFLTVAPFLDERGRRLVAAAEAFAVGYGGIAAVAMATGMAPSTIGRGLKELAQDEPSARVRRPGAGRKPAICKDPTLLADLEALVEPTTRGDPESPLRWTCKSVRRLAQALQAQGHEVSRTLVAELLNAAGYSLQANCKTKEGNSHPDRDAQFARINSQVAAALAEKQPVISVDTKKKELVGDFRNNGREYRPQGNPEEVRVHDFLIKELGRAVPYGVYDLAANSGWVSVGVDHDTAAFAVNSIRQWWQAVGRTRHPEATRLLITADGGGSNGSRVRLWKRELQKLANELGLDIMVCHLPPGTSKWNKIEHRLFSFISQNWRAQPLVSYRVIVDLISATTTKTGLTVR
;
A
#
# COMPACT_ATOMS: atom_id res chain seq x y z
N MET A 1 51.43 33.87 -34.29
CA MET A 1 50.68 32.60 -34.32
C MET A 1 50.20 32.36 -32.91
N ILE A 2 48.89 32.12 -32.69
CA ILE A 2 48.36 31.88 -31.34
C ILE A 2 48.83 30.48 -30.91
N ASP A 3 49.49 30.38 -29.76
CA ASP A 3 49.88 29.09 -29.19
C ASP A 3 48.64 28.37 -28.63
N VAL A 4 48.35 27.20 -29.20
CA VAL A 4 47.13 26.42 -28.91
C VAL A 4 47.33 25.39 -27.81
N GLU A 5 48.57 25.03 -27.48
CA GLU A 5 48.87 23.98 -26.51
C GLU A 5 48.45 24.35 -25.08
N PRO A 6 48.70 25.58 -24.57
CA PRO A 6 48.22 25.98 -23.25
C PRO A 6 46.68 25.98 -23.14
N ILE A 7 45.98 26.34 -24.23
CA ILE A 7 44.52 26.33 -24.29
C ILE A 7 44.00 24.89 -24.26
N ARG A 8 44.66 23.99 -25.00
CA ARG A 8 44.34 22.56 -25.05
C ARG A 8 44.50 21.93 -23.67
N GLU A 9 45.62 22.17 -22.99
CA GLU A 9 45.89 21.62 -21.65
C GLU A 9 44.82 22.07 -20.65
N ARG A 10 44.60 23.39 -20.51
CA ARG A 10 43.59 23.93 -19.59
C ARG A 10 42.20 23.35 -19.84
N PHE A 11 41.79 23.28 -21.11
CA PHE A 11 40.48 22.77 -21.48
C PHE A 11 40.34 21.27 -21.18
N LEU A 12 41.33 20.45 -21.53
CA LEU A 12 41.29 19.00 -21.29
C LEU A 12 41.33 18.66 -19.80
N THR A 13 42.00 19.45 -18.96
CA THR A 13 42.01 19.25 -17.50
C THR A 13 40.61 19.41 -16.90
N VAL A 14 39.84 20.41 -17.34
CA VAL A 14 38.53 20.71 -16.74
C VAL A 14 37.37 20.02 -17.46
N ALA A 15 37.50 19.68 -18.74
CA ALA A 15 36.42 19.12 -19.55
C ALA A 15 35.73 17.88 -18.93
N PRO A 16 36.42 16.90 -18.31
CA PRO A 16 35.77 15.74 -17.69
C PRO A 16 34.79 16.11 -16.56
N PHE A 17 35.01 17.23 -15.88
CA PHE A 17 34.20 17.70 -14.76
C PHE A 17 33.06 18.64 -15.17
N LEU A 18 32.98 18.99 -16.45
CA LEU A 18 32.03 19.95 -16.98
C LEU A 18 30.98 19.28 -17.87
N ASP A 19 29.73 19.72 -17.72
CA ASP A 19 28.64 19.39 -18.64
C ASP A 19 28.81 20.07 -20.02
N GLU A 20 27.91 19.75 -20.96
CA GLU A 20 27.94 20.30 -22.33
C GLU A 20 27.98 21.83 -22.35
N ARG A 21 27.32 22.48 -21.38
CA ARG A 21 27.29 23.94 -21.28
C ARG A 21 28.57 24.49 -20.65
N GLY A 22 29.06 23.88 -19.57
CA GLY A 22 30.29 24.27 -18.90
C GLY A 22 31.49 24.23 -19.85
N ARG A 23 31.61 23.17 -20.66
CA ARG A 23 32.65 23.08 -21.69
C ARG A 23 32.55 24.23 -22.71
N ARG A 24 31.34 24.54 -23.18
CA ARG A 24 31.11 25.64 -24.12
C ARG A 24 31.41 27.02 -23.53
N LEU A 25 31.12 27.26 -22.25
CA LEU A 25 31.42 28.52 -21.58
C LEU A 25 32.92 28.69 -21.34
N VAL A 26 33.63 27.63 -20.92
CA VAL A 26 35.10 27.68 -20.76
C VAL A 26 35.79 27.92 -22.11
N ALA A 27 35.37 27.22 -23.16
CA ALA A 27 35.91 27.45 -24.51
C ALA A 27 35.63 28.88 -25.01
N ALA A 28 34.44 29.44 -24.70
CA ALA A 28 34.12 30.82 -25.05
C ALA A 28 34.94 31.83 -24.24
N ALA A 29 35.19 31.58 -22.96
CA ALA A 29 36.02 32.44 -22.11
C ALA A 29 37.48 32.47 -22.61
N GLU A 30 38.04 31.32 -22.99
CA GLU A 30 39.36 31.23 -23.63
C GLU A 30 39.39 31.99 -24.97
N ALA A 31 38.35 31.85 -25.79
CA ALA A 31 38.26 32.59 -27.05
C ALA A 31 38.13 34.11 -26.84
N PHE A 32 37.45 34.54 -25.78
CA PHE A 32 37.35 35.95 -25.40
C PHE A 32 38.70 36.50 -24.92
N ALA A 33 39.40 35.76 -24.05
CA ALA A 33 40.70 36.15 -23.51
C ALA A 33 41.79 36.29 -24.59
N VAL A 34 41.74 35.44 -25.63
CA VAL A 34 42.69 35.49 -26.75
C VAL A 34 42.41 36.65 -27.72
N GLY A 35 41.16 37.11 -27.83
CA GLY A 35 40.79 38.22 -28.71
C GLY A 35 40.74 37.83 -30.19
N TYR A 36 41.37 38.62 -31.07
CA TYR A 36 41.29 38.41 -32.52
C TYR A 36 41.89 37.04 -32.92
N GLY A 37 41.09 36.23 -33.62
CA GLY A 37 41.46 34.85 -33.98
C GLY A 37 41.22 33.81 -32.89
N GLY A 38 40.74 34.20 -31.71
CA GLY A 38 40.51 33.30 -30.56
C GLY A 38 39.55 32.15 -30.86
N ILE A 39 38.46 32.38 -31.59
CA ILE A 39 37.51 31.31 -31.95
C ILE A 39 38.19 30.20 -32.77
N ALA A 40 39.04 30.57 -33.73
CA ALA A 40 39.74 29.60 -34.57
C ALA A 40 40.81 28.84 -33.77
N ALA A 41 41.57 29.54 -32.91
CA ALA A 41 42.57 28.94 -32.04
C ALA A 41 41.95 27.95 -31.04
N VAL A 42 40.86 28.33 -30.37
CA VAL A 42 40.15 27.45 -29.43
C VAL A 42 39.47 26.28 -30.15
N ALA A 43 38.94 26.47 -31.36
CA ALA A 43 38.39 25.36 -32.13
C ALA A 43 39.46 24.31 -32.47
N MET A 44 40.67 24.73 -32.84
CA MET A 44 41.81 23.84 -33.08
C MET A 44 42.30 23.14 -31.79
N ALA A 45 42.33 23.87 -30.67
CA ALA A 45 42.77 23.34 -29.38
C ALA A 45 41.77 22.31 -28.78
N THR A 46 40.47 22.56 -28.90
CA THR A 46 39.42 21.81 -28.19
C THR A 46 38.64 20.82 -29.08
N GLY A 47 38.75 20.96 -30.40
CA GLY A 47 37.92 20.20 -31.37
C GLY A 47 36.46 20.64 -31.41
N MET A 48 36.08 21.70 -30.68
CA MET A 48 34.72 22.21 -30.68
C MET A 48 34.42 22.98 -31.97
N ALA A 49 33.20 22.83 -32.49
CA ALA A 49 32.77 23.58 -33.66
C ALA A 49 32.84 25.11 -33.38
N PRO A 50 33.37 25.93 -34.31
CA PRO A 50 33.45 27.38 -34.15
C PRO A 50 32.10 28.03 -33.83
N SER A 51 31.00 27.50 -34.38
CA SER A 51 29.64 27.94 -34.10
C SER A 51 29.19 27.66 -32.66
N THR A 52 29.74 26.66 -31.98
CA THR A 52 29.48 26.37 -30.56
C THR A 52 30.22 27.34 -29.65
N ILE A 53 31.47 27.66 -29.97
CA ILE A 53 32.27 28.67 -29.24
C ILE A 53 31.62 30.06 -29.40
N GLY A 54 31.22 30.42 -30.62
CA GLY A 54 30.49 31.67 -30.89
C GLY A 54 29.14 31.77 -30.16
N ARG A 55 28.43 30.64 -29.98
CA ARG A 55 27.23 30.60 -29.12
C ARG A 55 27.56 30.82 -27.64
N GLY A 56 28.66 30.24 -27.16
CA GLY A 56 29.13 30.47 -25.79
C GLY A 56 29.50 31.92 -25.53
N LEU A 57 30.14 32.61 -26.48
CA LEU A 57 30.44 34.05 -26.37
C LEU A 57 29.18 34.90 -26.23
N LYS A 58 28.14 34.59 -27.00
CA LYS A 58 26.83 35.25 -26.88
C LYS A 58 26.14 34.96 -25.54
N GLU A 59 26.38 33.79 -24.96
CA GLU A 59 25.84 33.42 -23.64
C GLU A 59 26.62 34.07 -22.48
N LEU A 60 27.93 34.27 -22.62
CA LEU A 60 28.75 35.02 -21.66
C LEU A 60 28.43 36.52 -21.65
N ALA A 61 27.93 37.06 -22.76
CA ALA A 61 27.52 38.46 -22.89
C ALA A 61 26.10 38.74 -22.34
N GLN A 62 25.40 37.75 -21.79
CA GLN A 62 24.08 37.95 -21.17
C GLN A 62 24.23 38.25 -19.67
N ASP A 63 23.47 39.21 -19.15
CA ASP A 63 23.55 39.65 -17.75
C ASP A 63 23.13 38.58 -16.73
N GLU A 64 22.30 37.60 -17.14
CA GLU A 64 21.86 36.51 -16.25
C GLU A 64 22.25 35.12 -16.77
N PRO A 65 22.94 34.30 -15.96
CA PRO A 65 23.23 32.92 -16.32
C PRO A 65 21.94 32.09 -16.29
N SER A 66 21.49 31.61 -17.47
CA SER A 66 20.40 30.63 -17.54
C SER A 66 20.68 29.42 -16.64
N ALA A 67 19.69 28.77 -16.04
CA ALA A 67 19.92 27.53 -15.28
C ALA A 67 19.93 26.25 -16.15
N ARG A 68 19.62 26.34 -17.45
CA ARG A 68 19.46 25.18 -18.34
C ARG A 68 20.71 24.90 -19.17
N VAL A 69 21.08 23.62 -19.27
CA VAL A 69 22.17 23.14 -20.14
C VAL A 69 21.83 23.33 -21.63
N ARG A 70 20.55 23.22 -21.99
CA ARG A 70 20.03 23.36 -23.37
C ARG A 70 18.90 24.38 -23.45
N ARG A 71 18.70 24.96 -24.63
CA ARG A 71 17.58 25.89 -24.90
C ARG A 71 16.23 25.20 -24.70
N PRO A 72 15.17 25.94 -24.29
CA PRO A 72 13.80 25.42 -24.32
C PRO A 72 13.49 24.79 -25.69
N GLY A 73 13.00 23.54 -25.69
CA GLY A 73 12.69 22.79 -26.91
C GLY A 73 13.83 21.95 -27.51
N ALA A 74 15.05 22.02 -26.98
CA ALA A 74 16.16 21.17 -27.41
C ALA A 74 16.21 19.85 -26.61
N GLY A 75 15.87 18.73 -27.24
CA GLY A 75 15.84 17.39 -26.65
C GLY A 75 15.08 16.38 -27.52
N ARG A 76 15.03 15.11 -27.09
CA ARG A 76 14.19 14.11 -27.75
C ARG A 76 12.73 14.54 -27.60
N LYS A 77 12.05 14.77 -28.72
CA LYS A 77 10.62 15.11 -28.74
C LYS A 77 9.80 14.00 -28.05
N PRO A 78 8.79 14.34 -27.23
CA PRO A 78 7.89 13.38 -26.62
C PRO A 78 7.31 12.42 -27.66
N ALA A 79 7.08 11.15 -27.30
CA ALA A 79 6.55 10.14 -28.22
C ALA A 79 5.20 10.57 -28.82
N ILE A 80 4.37 11.27 -28.04
CA ILE A 80 3.08 11.85 -28.44
C ILE A 80 3.23 12.85 -29.61
N CYS A 81 4.36 13.55 -29.70
CA CYS A 81 4.62 14.48 -30.82
C CYS A 81 5.11 13.77 -32.09
N LYS A 82 5.57 12.52 -31.98
CA LYS A 82 5.97 11.69 -33.13
C LYS A 82 4.83 10.82 -33.62
N ASP A 83 3.95 10.43 -32.70
CA ASP A 83 2.82 9.55 -32.92
C ASP A 83 1.55 10.21 -32.37
N PRO A 84 0.84 10.98 -33.22
CA PRO A 84 -0.30 11.78 -32.78
C PRO A 84 -1.55 10.95 -32.48
N THR A 85 -1.67 9.71 -32.97
CA THR A 85 -2.84 8.86 -32.72
C THR A 85 -2.68 7.99 -31.47
N LEU A 86 -1.44 7.79 -30.99
CA LEU A 86 -1.12 7.00 -29.80
C LEU A 86 -1.99 7.28 -28.57
N LEU A 87 -2.30 8.56 -28.29
CA LEU A 87 -3.10 8.90 -27.11
C LEU A 87 -4.57 8.50 -27.30
N ALA A 88 -5.13 8.71 -28.49
CA ALA A 88 -6.49 8.32 -28.81
C ALA A 88 -6.65 6.78 -28.86
N ASP A 89 -5.67 6.08 -29.42
CA ASP A 89 -5.65 4.61 -29.49
C ASP A 89 -5.49 3.97 -28.09
N LEU A 90 -4.69 4.61 -27.21
CA LEU A 90 -4.59 4.22 -25.81
C LEU A 90 -5.91 4.45 -25.05
N GLU A 91 -6.57 5.59 -25.25
CA GLU A 91 -7.88 5.88 -24.65
C GLU A 91 -8.94 4.87 -25.11
N ALA A 92 -8.98 4.54 -26.40
CA ALA A 92 -9.90 3.53 -26.95
C ALA A 92 -9.68 2.12 -26.37
N LEU A 93 -8.45 1.77 -25.98
CA LEU A 93 -8.14 0.51 -25.30
C LEU A 93 -8.51 0.49 -23.81
N VAL A 94 -8.72 1.67 -23.22
CA VAL A 94 -9.08 1.89 -21.82
C VAL A 94 -10.58 2.13 -21.65
N GLU A 95 -11.27 2.64 -22.68
CA GLU A 95 -12.73 2.77 -22.70
C GLU A 95 -13.44 1.43 -22.94
N PRO A 96 -14.54 1.14 -22.23
CA PRO A 96 -15.31 -0.08 -22.45
C PRO A 96 -16.07 0.00 -23.78
N THR A 97 -15.73 -0.86 -24.75
CA THR A 97 -16.40 -0.99 -26.07
C THR A 97 -17.88 -1.42 -26.02
N THR A 98 -18.56 -1.40 -24.88
CA THR A 98 -19.97 -1.82 -24.79
C THR A 98 -20.73 -1.21 -23.60
N ARG A 99 -21.19 0.03 -23.77
CA ARG A 99 -22.58 0.51 -23.58
C ARG A 99 -22.56 2.03 -23.69
N GLY A 100 -23.22 2.55 -24.71
CA GLY A 100 -23.11 3.92 -25.17
C GLY A 100 -23.52 4.95 -24.12
N ASP A 101 -22.61 5.89 -23.86
CA ASP A 101 -22.91 7.29 -23.59
C ASP A 101 -21.60 8.09 -23.78
N PRO A 102 -21.52 9.07 -24.70
CA PRO A 102 -20.30 9.86 -24.93
C PRO A 102 -19.88 10.73 -23.72
N GLU A 103 -20.73 10.85 -22.69
CA GLU A 103 -20.49 11.66 -21.47
C GLU A 103 -20.44 10.85 -20.16
N SER A 104 -20.11 9.55 -20.18
CA SER A 104 -19.97 8.78 -18.92
C SER A 104 -18.57 8.91 -18.28
N PRO A 105 -18.43 9.37 -17.01
CA PRO A 105 -17.15 9.60 -16.35
C PRO A 105 -16.46 8.33 -15.79
N LEU A 106 -16.83 7.15 -16.26
CA LEU A 106 -16.33 5.86 -15.73
C LEU A 106 -15.36 5.20 -16.71
N ARG A 107 -14.11 5.69 -16.72
CA ARG A 107 -13.00 5.12 -17.49
C ARG A 107 -12.21 4.13 -16.62
N TRP A 108 -12.36 2.81 -16.82
CA TRP A 108 -11.59 1.79 -16.10
C TRP A 108 -11.27 0.59 -16.99
N THR A 109 -10.06 0.02 -16.84
CA THR A 109 -9.60 -1.14 -17.61
C THR A 109 -9.07 -2.25 -16.71
N CYS A 110 -9.44 -3.50 -16.99
CA CYS A 110 -8.89 -4.70 -16.34
C CYS A 110 -7.55 -5.16 -16.96
N LYS A 111 -7.06 -4.47 -18.00
CA LYS A 111 -5.84 -4.85 -18.71
C LYS A 111 -4.62 -4.28 -17.99
N SER A 112 -3.59 -5.10 -17.83
CA SER A 112 -2.30 -4.63 -17.30
C SER A 112 -1.59 -3.73 -18.33
N VAL A 113 -0.73 -2.83 -17.85
CA VAL A 113 0.09 -1.93 -18.69
C VAL A 113 0.90 -2.70 -19.76
N ARG A 114 1.29 -3.95 -19.46
CA ARG A 114 1.96 -4.84 -20.43
C ARG A 114 1.04 -5.27 -21.56
N ARG A 115 -0.22 -5.61 -21.27
CA ARG A 115 -1.21 -5.98 -22.29
C ARG A 115 -1.63 -4.78 -23.12
N LEU A 116 -1.72 -3.59 -22.52
CA LEU A 116 -1.98 -2.34 -23.25
C LEU A 116 -0.82 -2.01 -24.20
N ALA A 117 0.43 -2.14 -23.75
CA ALA A 117 1.59 -1.95 -24.62
C ALA A 117 1.61 -2.96 -25.79
N GLN A 118 1.29 -4.23 -25.55
CA GLN A 118 1.20 -5.24 -26.62
C GLN A 118 0.09 -4.93 -27.63
N ALA A 119 -1.07 -4.46 -27.17
CA ALA A 119 -2.17 -4.08 -28.05
C ALA A 119 -1.82 -2.86 -28.92
N LEU A 120 -1.15 -1.86 -28.35
CA LEU A 120 -0.66 -0.69 -29.08
C LEU A 120 0.46 -1.05 -30.06
N GLN A 121 1.36 -1.96 -29.68
CA GLN A 121 2.38 -2.49 -30.59
C GLN A 121 1.75 -3.24 -31.78
N ALA A 122 0.68 -4.01 -31.53
CA ALA A 122 -0.06 -4.68 -32.60
C ALA A 122 -0.81 -3.70 -33.53
N GLN A 123 -1.11 -2.49 -33.07
CA GLN A 123 -1.66 -1.39 -33.88
C GLN A 123 -0.58 -0.56 -34.59
N GLY A 124 0.70 -0.89 -34.41
CA GLY A 124 1.83 -0.25 -35.10
C GLY A 124 2.57 0.82 -34.30
N HIS A 125 2.23 1.02 -33.02
CA HIS A 125 2.89 2.03 -32.18
C HIS A 125 4.19 1.50 -31.54
N GLU A 126 5.28 2.25 -31.67
CA GLU A 126 6.54 1.97 -30.97
C GLU A 126 6.50 2.42 -29.51
N VAL A 127 5.78 1.67 -28.67
CA VAL A 127 5.62 1.99 -27.23
C VAL A 127 6.19 0.95 -26.30
N SER A 128 6.72 1.41 -25.17
CA SER A 128 7.15 0.55 -24.06
C SER A 128 6.11 0.57 -22.94
N ARG A 129 6.14 -0.45 -22.07
CA ARG A 129 5.31 -0.46 -20.84
C ARG A 129 5.50 0.78 -19.97
N THR A 130 6.69 1.36 -19.94
CA THR A 130 7.00 2.53 -19.11
C THR A 130 6.33 3.77 -19.69
N LEU A 131 6.41 3.93 -21.02
CA LEU A 131 5.72 5.00 -21.73
C LEU A 131 4.20 4.90 -21.56
N VAL A 132 3.61 3.71 -21.67
CA VAL A 132 2.17 3.52 -21.45
C VAL A 132 1.77 3.87 -20.00
N ALA A 133 2.59 3.53 -19.00
CA ALA A 133 2.33 3.92 -17.61
C ALA A 133 2.41 5.45 -17.41
N GLU A 134 3.39 6.11 -18.02
CA GLU A 134 3.54 7.57 -17.98
C GLU A 134 2.35 8.27 -18.63
N LEU A 135 1.88 7.78 -19.80
CA LEU A 135 0.72 8.32 -20.49
C LEU A 135 -0.57 8.13 -19.69
N LEU A 136 -0.78 6.97 -19.08
CA LEU A 136 -1.91 6.73 -18.19
C LEU A 136 -1.89 7.65 -16.97
N ASN A 137 -0.74 7.83 -16.32
CA ASN A 137 -0.60 8.75 -15.19
C ASN A 137 -0.87 10.21 -15.61
N ALA A 138 -0.35 10.63 -16.76
CA ALA A 138 -0.58 11.97 -17.30
C ALA A 138 -2.05 12.22 -17.67
N ALA A 139 -2.77 11.17 -18.09
CA ALA A 139 -4.22 11.20 -18.32
C ALA A 139 -5.06 11.01 -17.04
N GLY A 140 -4.44 11.02 -15.85
CA GLY A 140 -5.14 10.96 -14.56
C GLY A 140 -5.49 9.55 -14.07
N TYR A 141 -5.05 8.50 -14.77
CA TYR A 141 -5.24 7.13 -14.32
C TYR A 141 -4.21 6.75 -13.26
N SER A 142 -4.64 5.99 -12.26
CA SER A 142 -3.77 5.42 -11.24
C SER A 142 -4.22 4.00 -10.90
N LEU A 143 -3.30 3.21 -10.35
CA LEU A 143 -3.63 1.89 -9.84
C LEU A 143 -4.50 2.03 -8.60
N GLN A 144 -5.81 1.85 -8.78
CA GLN A 144 -6.78 1.85 -7.70
C GLN A 144 -6.97 0.42 -7.19
N ALA A 145 -6.76 0.20 -5.90
CA ALA A 145 -7.20 -1.03 -5.24
C ALA A 145 -8.69 -0.91 -4.91
N ASN A 146 -9.41 -2.03 -4.89
CA ASN A 146 -10.81 -2.04 -4.45
C ASN A 146 -10.90 -1.54 -3.01
N CYS A 147 -11.40 -0.32 -2.82
CA CYS A 147 -11.73 0.22 -1.52
C CYS A 147 -13.17 -0.19 -1.17
N LYS A 148 -13.37 -0.82 0.00
CA LYS A 148 -14.70 -1.16 0.50
C LYS A 148 -15.39 0.11 1.03
N THR A 149 -15.82 1.01 0.15
CA THR A 149 -16.48 2.28 0.51
C THR A 149 -17.99 2.27 0.34
N LYS A 150 -18.57 1.24 -0.29
CA LYS A 150 -20.02 1.05 -0.36
C LYS A 150 -20.55 0.45 0.94
N GLU A 151 -20.47 1.22 2.02
CA GLU A 151 -21.34 1.01 3.19
C GLU A 151 -22.67 1.71 2.89
N GLY A 152 -23.80 1.12 3.32
CA GLY A 152 -25.13 1.67 3.09
C GLY A 152 -25.26 3.11 3.60
N ASN A 153 -26.25 3.85 3.06
CA ASN A 153 -26.50 5.27 3.30
C ASN A 153 -26.14 5.73 4.73
N SER A 154 -25.38 6.83 4.82
CA SER A 154 -25.00 7.49 6.07
C SER A 154 -26.23 7.74 6.93
N HIS A 155 -26.47 6.87 7.92
CA HIS A 155 -27.60 7.01 8.83
C HIS A 155 -27.23 8.04 9.91
N PRO A 156 -28.08 9.06 10.18
CA PRO A 156 -27.78 10.12 11.15
C PRO A 156 -27.50 9.58 12.56
N ASP A 157 -28.14 8.46 12.95
CA ASP A 157 -27.94 7.84 14.26
C ASP A 157 -26.59 7.13 14.43
N ARG A 158 -25.81 6.95 13.36
CA ARG A 158 -24.52 6.24 13.39
C ARG A 158 -23.54 6.96 14.32
N ASP A 159 -23.45 8.28 14.20
CA ASP A 159 -22.48 9.07 14.95
C ASP A 159 -22.85 9.17 16.44
N ALA A 160 -24.15 9.27 16.74
CA ALA A 160 -24.66 9.20 18.12
C ALA A 160 -24.38 7.84 18.79
N GLN A 161 -24.53 6.74 18.04
CA GLN A 161 -24.19 5.41 18.52
C GLN A 161 -22.67 5.28 18.80
N PHE A 162 -21.82 5.79 17.91
CA PHE A 162 -20.36 5.81 18.15
C PHE A 162 -19.97 6.65 19.37
N ALA A 163 -20.56 7.83 19.53
CA ALA A 163 -20.30 8.69 20.69
C ALA A 163 -20.68 7.98 22.00
N ARG A 164 -21.81 7.26 22.01
CA ARG A 164 -22.24 6.45 23.16
C ARG A 164 -21.29 5.30 23.44
N ILE A 165 -20.84 4.57 22.43
CA ILE A 165 -19.90 3.46 22.63
C ILE A 165 -18.58 4.00 23.18
N ASN A 166 -18.09 5.10 22.63
CA ASN A 166 -16.86 5.73 23.09
C ASN A 166 -16.96 6.22 24.54
N SER A 167 -18.10 6.80 24.95
CA SER A 167 -18.29 7.23 26.34
C SER A 167 -18.32 6.06 27.32
N GLN A 168 -18.98 4.94 26.96
CA GLN A 168 -18.98 3.72 27.77
C GLN A 168 -17.58 3.11 27.88
N VAL A 169 -16.82 3.06 26.79
CA VAL A 169 -15.43 2.57 26.78
C VAL A 169 -14.54 3.46 27.64
N ALA A 170 -14.64 4.78 27.50
CA ALA A 170 -13.84 5.72 28.30
C ALA A 170 -14.15 5.61 29.80
N ALA A 171 -15.43 5.48 30.17
CA ALA A 171 -15.85 5.28 31.56
C ALA A 171 -15.30 3.96 32.14
N ALA A 172 -15.47 2.85 31.41
CA ALA A 172 -14.97 1.55 31.85
C ALA A 172 -13.44 1.54 32.02
N LEU A 173 -12.70 2.17 31.10
CA LEU A 173 -11.23 2.30 31.22
C LEU A 173 -10.83 3.17 32.41
N ALA A 174 -11.56 4.26 32.69
CA ALA A 174 -11.32 5.11 33.85
C ALA A 174 -11.58 4.38 35.18
N GLU A 175 -12.59 3.51 35.22
CA GLU A 175 -12.93 2.63 36.34
C GLU A 175 -12.03 1.39 36.45
N LYS A 176 -11.00 1.29 35.60
CA LYS A 176 -10.09 0.12 35.49
C LYS A 176 -10.83 -1.20 35.24
N GLN A 177 -12.00 -1.15 34.61
CA GLN A 177 -12.73 -2.33 34.19
C GLN A 177 -12.21 -2.83 32.83
N PRO A 178 -12.17 -4.15 32.60
CA PRO A 178 -11.72 -4.72 31.35
C PRO A 178 -12.62 -4.29 30.17
N VAL A 179 -12.00 -3.78 29.11
CA VAL A 179 -12.65 -3.48 27.83
C VAL A 179 -11.99 -4.29 26.73
N ILE A 180 -12.79 -5.15 26.10
CA ILE A 180 -12.34 -5.99 24.99
C ILE A 180 -13.07 -5.66 23.68
N SER A 181 -12.36 -5.84 22.58
CA SER A 181 -12.89 -5.80 21.22
C SER A 181 -12.80 -7.20 20.65
N VAL A 182 -13.90 -7.74 20.14
CA VAL A 182 -14.00 -9.12 19.67
C VAL A 182 -14.52 -9.17 18.24
N ASP A 183 -13.96 -10.07 17.45
CA ASP A 183 -14.37 -10.31 16.07
C ASP A 183 -13.81 -11.64 15.56
N THR A 184 -14.46 -12.19 14.52
CA THR A 184 -13.96 -13.36 13.81
C THR A 184 -13.27 -12.93 12.52
N LYS A 185 -11.99 -13.29 12.38
CA LYS A 185 -11.28 -13.09 11.11
C LYS A 185 -11.89 -13.98 10.03
N LYS A 186 -11.75 -13.56 8.77
CA LYS A 186 -12.11 -14.38 7.60
C LYS A 186 -11.57 -15.81 7.77
N LYS A 187 -12.43 -16.80 7.50
CA LYS A 187 -12.06 -18.22 7.51
C LYS A 187 -10.99 -18.47 6.46
N GLU A 188 -9.85 -19.02 6.88
CA GLU A 188 -8.75 -19.37 5.98
C GLU A 188 -8.72 -20.86 5.68
N LEU A 189 -8.29 -21.21 4.47
CA LEU A 189 -8.08 -22.60 4.08
C LEU A 189 -6.74 -23.07 4.66
N VAL A 190 -6.73 -24.23 5.31
CA VAL A 190 -5.49 -24.83 5.84
C VAL A 190 -4.87 -25.70 4.75
N GLY A 191 -3.63 -25.40 4.38
CA GLY A 191 -2.86 -26.08 3.34
C GLY A 191 -1.92 -25.14 2.58
N ASP A 192 -1.24 -25.70 1.58
CA ASP A 192 -0.24 -25.01 0.74
C ASP A 192 -0.89 -24.06 -0.27
N PHE A 193 -1.74 -23.14 0.20
CA PHE A 193 -2.44 -22.18 -0.65
C PHE A 193 -1.63 -20.91 -0.84
N ARG A 194 -1.85 -20.27 -1.99
CA ARG A 194 -1.17 -19.03 -2.32
C ARG A 194 -1.71 -17.89 -1.45
N ASN A 195 -0.89 -17.44 -0.50
CA ASN A 195 -1.17 -16.23 0.23
C ASN A 195 -0.58 -15.00 -0.49
N ASN A 196 -1.30 -13.88 -0.47
CA ASN A 196 -0.86 -12.66 -1.16
C ASN A 196 0.34 -12.04 -0.44
N GLY A 197 1.45 -11.83 -1.16
CA GLY A 197 2.65 -11.31 -0.54
C GLY A 197 3.92 -11.53 -1.32
N ARG A 198 5.03 -10.97 -0.81
CA ARG A 198 6.39 -11.35 -1.19
C ARG A 198 7.25 -11.34 0.07
N GLU A 199 8.04 -12.39 0.25
CA GLU A 199 9.03 -12.52 1.30
C GLU A 199 10.41 -12.73 0.67
N TYR A 200 11.46 -12.28 1.36
CA TYR A 200 12.83 -12.49 0.89
C TYR A 200 13.21 -13.96 1.09
N ARG A 201 13.54 -14.65 0.00
CA ARG A 201 14.06 -16.02 -0.02
C ARG A 201 15.30 -16.10 -0.93
N PRO A 202 16.17 -17.11 -0.74
CA PRO A 202 17.27 -17.38 -1.65
C PRO A 202 16.79 -17.44 -3.10
N GLN A 203 17.58 -16.84 -4.00
CA GLN A 203 17.24 -16.75 -5.41
C GLN A 203 17.03 -18.16 -6.00
N GLY A 204 15.91 -18.35 -6.70
CA GLY A 204 15.57 -19.64 -7.32
C GLY A 204 14.86 -20.64 -6.40
N ASN A 205 14.54 -20.29 -5.16
CA ASN A 205 13.84 -21.15 -4.21
C ASN A 205 12.45 -20.58 -3.79
N PRO A 206 11.49 -20.46 -4.72
CA PRO A 206 10.13 -20.08 -4.36
C PRO A 206 9.45 -21.21 -3.59
N GLU A 207 8.55 -20.84 -2.68
CA GLU A 207 7.70 -21.82 -2.02
C GLU A 207 6.63 -22.35 -2.99
N GLU A 208 6.58 -23.67 -3.16
CA GLU A 208 5.59 -24.30 -4.01
C GLU A 208 4.22 -24.26 -3.33
N VAL A 209 3.24 -23.70 -4.03
CA VAL A 209 1.85 -23.60 -3.57
C VAL A 209 0.91 -24.16 -4.62
N ARG A 210 -0.24 -24.66 -4.18
CA ARG A 210 -1.27 -25.21 -5.07
C ARG A 210 -1.82 -24.13 -6.00
N VAL A 211 -2.07 -24.51 -7.24
CA VAL A 211 -2.65 -23.64 -8.29
C VAL A 211 -4.12 -23.30 -8.01
N HIS A 212 -4.81 -24.15 -7.26
CA HIS A 212 -6.24 -24.01 -6.98
C HIS A 212 -6.53 -24.04 -5.47
N ASP A 213 -7.37 -23.10 -5.04
CA ASP A 213 -7.80 -22.93 -3.64
C ASP A 213 -9.00 -23.83 -3.29
N PHE A 214 -8.86 -25.15 -3.49
CA PHE A 214 -9.89 -26.11 -3.09
C PHE A 214 -9.68 -26.58 -1.65
N LEU A 215 -10.77 -26.67 -0.89
CA LEU A 215 -10.75 -27.19 0.47
C LEU A 215 -10.16 -28.62 0.49
N ILE A 216 -9.03 -28.79 1.18
CA ILE A 216 -8.49 -30.10 1.50
C ILE A 216 -9.33 -30.64 2.66
N LYS A 217 -10.19 -31.63 2.38
CA LYS A 217 -11.15 -32.16 3.36
C LYS A 217 -10.47 -32.66 4.64
N GLU A 218 -9.24 -33.18 4.54
CA GLU A 218 -8.46 -33.67 5.67
C GLU A 218 -7.92 -32.55 6.57
N LEU A 219 -7.59 -31.38 6.01
CA LEU A 219 -7.01 -30.25 6.76
C LEU A 219 -8.07 -29.26 7.23
N GLY A 220 -9.19 -29.12 6.50
CA GLY A 220 -10.32 -28.30 6.91
C GLY A 220 -10.07 -26.79 6.78
N ARG A 221 -10.72 -26.01 7.66
CA ARG A 221 -10.64 -24.54 7.68
C ARG A 221 -10.25 -24.06 9.07
N ALA A 222 -9.41 -23.04 9.11
CA ALA A 222 -9.11 -22.32 10.34
C ALA A 222 -10.05 -21.12 10.48
N VAL A 223 -10.66 -21.00 11.65
CA VAL A 223 -11.52 -19.86 12.04
C VAL A 223 -10.84 -19.12 13.18
N PRO A 224 -10.05 -18.07 12.91
CA PRO A 224 -9.39 -17.30 13.95
C PRO A 224 -10.41 -16.36 14.59
N TYR A 225 -10.72 -16.58 15.87
CA TYR A 225 -11.53 -15.67 16.66
C TYR A 225 -10.63 -14.88 17.59
N GLY A 226 -10.64 -13.56 17.45
CA GLY A 226 -9.75 -12.68 18.19
C GLY A 226 -10.47 -11.97 19.34
N VAL A 227 -9.75 -11.79 20.43
CA VAL A 227 -10.09 -10.95 21.57
C VAL A 227 -8.95 -9.96 21.77
N TYR A 228 -9.25 -8.67 21.68
CA TYR A 228 -8.26 -7.60 21.84
C TYR A 228 -8.58 -6.79 23.10
N ASP A 229 -7.68 -6.80 24.08
CA ASP A 229 -7.76 -5.98 25.29
C ASP A 229 -7.27 -4.56 24.99
N LEU A 230 -8.17 -3.58 25.11
CA LEU A 230 -7.87 -2.18 24.81
C LEU A 230 -6.95 -1.54 25.85
N ALA A 231 -7.04 -1.94 27.12
CA ALA A 231 -6.24 -1.36 28.20
C ALA A 231 -4.79 -1.85 28.13
N ALA A 232 -4.60 -3.13 27.85
CA ALA A 232 -3.29 -3.77 27.84
C ALA A 232 -2.60 -3.76 26.45
N ASN A 233 -3.28 -3.32 25.39
CA ASN A 233 -2.81 -3.43 24.01
C ASN A 233 -2.33 -4.86 23.69
N SER A 234 -3.16 -5.86 23.99
CA SER A 234 -2.81 -7.27 23.82
C SER A 234 -3.91 -8.04 23.11
N GLY A 235 -3.52 -8.94 22.20
CA GLY A 235 -4.43 -9.85 21.52
C GLY A 235 -4.40 -11.25 22.11
N TRP A 236 -5.53 -11.92 22.03
CA TRP A 236 -5.68 -13.36 22.20
C TRP A 236 -6.41 -13.90 20.98
N VAL A 237 -5.94 -15.00 20.39
CA VAL A 237 -6.62 -15.59 19.24
C VAL A 237 -6.84 -17.07 19.45
N SER A 238 -8.11 -17.46 19.44
CA SER A 238 -8.50 -18.87 19.41
C SER A 238 -8.67 -19.31 17.96
N VAL A 239 -7.98 -20.37 17.54
CA VAL A 239 -8.13 -20.94 16.20
C VAL A 239 -9.11 -22.11 16.25
N GLY A 240 -10.31 -21.90 15.71
CA GLY A 240 -11.34 -22.93 15.57
C GLY A 240 -11.05 -23.83 14.37
N VAL A 241 -11.29 -25.13 14.54
CA VAL A 241 -11.14 -26.17 13.49
C VAL A 241 -12.44 -26.45 12.72
N ASP A 242 -13.56 -25.89 13.20
CA ASP A 242 -14.90 -26.20 12.69
C ASP A 242 -15.72 -24.91 12.46
N HIS A 243 -16.98 -24.88 12.87
CA HIS A 243 -17.88 -23.78 12.55
C HIS A 243 -17.68 -22.56 13.47
N ASP A 244 -17.73 -21.37 12.86
CA ASP A 244 -17.86 -20.10 13.59
C ASP A 244 -19.25 -20.02 14.23
N THR A 245 -19.36 -20.41 15.50
CA THR A 245 -20.59 -20.41 16.28
C THR A 245 -20.51 -19.43 17.43
N ALA A 246 -21.66 -18.95 17.90
CA ALA A 246 -21.73 -18.12 19.11
C ALA A 246 -21.14 -18.80 20.35
N ALA A 247 -21.23 -20.14 20.44
CA ALA A 247 -20.61 -20.91 21.52
C ALA A 247 -19.07 -20.86 21.44
N PHE A 248 -18.51 -20.98 20.23
CA PHE A 248 -17.07 -20.84 20.01
C PHE A 248 -16.56 -19.43 20.34
N ALA A 249 -17.31 -18.40 19.94
CA ALA A 249 -17.02 -17.01 20.25
C ALA A 249 -16.96 -16.75 21.77
N VAL A 250 -18.00 -17.14 22.51
CA VAL A 250 -18.03 -16.99 23.98
C VAL A 250 -16.97 -17.85 24.65
N ASN A 251 -16.71 -19.05 24.16
CA ASN A 251 -15.63 -19.88 24.69
C ASN A 251 -14.25 -19.22 24.49
N SER A 252 -14.03 -18.53 23.39
CA SER A 252 -12.79 -17.78 23.16
C SER A 252 -12.60 -16.66 24.18
N ILE A 253 -13.68 -15.96 24.54
CA ILE A 253 -13.67 -14.95 25.62
C ILE A 253 -13.42 -15.61 26.98
N ARG A 254 -14.04 -16.76 27.25
CA ARG A 254 -13.81 -17.55 28.48
C ARG A 254 -12.34 -17.93 28.63
N GLN A 255 -11.73 -18.48 27.57
CA GLN A 255 -10.33 -18.91 27.57
C GLN A 255 -9.39 -17.72 27.79
N TRP A 256 -9.63 -16.60 27.10
CA TRP A 256 -8.90 -15.36 27.34
C TRP A 256 -9.00 -14.90 28.80
N TRP A 257 -10.20 -14.91 29.38
CA TRP A 257 -10.40 -14.51 30.77
C TRP A 257 -9.64 -15.41 31.74
N GLN A 258 -9.73 -16.72 31.58
CA GLN A 258 -9.06 -17.69 32.45
C GLN A 258 -7.53 -17.62 32.36
N ALA A 259 -6.99 -17.44 31.15
CA ALA A 259 -5.55 -17.46 30.92
C ALA A 259 -4.86 -16.13 31.25
N VAL A 260 -5.51 -15.00 30.97
CA VAL A 260 -4.88 -13.67 31.01
C VAL A 260 -5.76 -12.62 31.69
N GLY A 261 -7.06 -12.59 31.38
CA GLY A 261 -7.97 -11.53 31.85
C GLY A 261 -8.06 -11.44 33.37
N ARG A 262 -8.29 -12.57 34.06
CA ARG A 262 -8.45 -12.64 35.53
C ARG A 262 -7.21 -12.15 36.27
N THR A 263 -6.02 -12.49 35.79
CA THR A 263 -4.75 -12.12 36.43
C THR A 263 -4.45 -10.63 36.25
N ARG A 264 -4.90 -10.04 35.13
CA ARG A 264 -4.67 -8.62 34.81
C ARG A 264 -5.70 -7.69 35.43
N HIS A 265 -6.94 -8.16 35.53
CA HIS A 265 -8.06 -7.39 36.06
C HIS A 265 -8.66 -8.12 37.28
N PRO A 266 -7.91 -8.21 38.40
CA PRO A 266 -8.32 -9.00 39.57
C PRO A 266 -9.53 -8.43 40.31
N GLU A 267 -9.74 -7.12 40.23
CA GLU A 267 -10.84 -6.39 40.87
C GLU A 267 -12.01 -6.09 39.90
N ALA A 268 -12.02 -6.75 38.74
CA ALA A 268 -13.08 -6.54 37.77
C ALA A 268 -14.43 -6.99 38.33
N THR A 269 -15.44 -6.13 38.19
CA THR A 269 -16.85 -6.42 38.48
C THR A 269 -17.70 -6.39 37.20
N ARG A 270 -17.19 -5.73 36.15
CA ARG A 270 -17.85 -5.59 34.85
C ARG A 270 -16.87 -5.87 33.71
N LEU A 271 -17.37 -6.49 32.64
CA LEU A 271 -16.66 -6.68 31.38
C LEU A 271 -17.41 -5.96 30.25
N LEU A 272 -16.75 -5.01 29.60
CA LEU A 272 -17.29 -4.32 28.42
C LEU A 272 -16.75 -4.96 27.13
N ILE A 273 -17.66 -5.39 26.26
CA ILE A 273 -17.34 -6.04 24.98
C ILE A 273 -17.81 -5.14 23.84
N THR A 274 -16.89 -4.78 22.95
CA THR A 274 -17.20 -4.14 21.67
C THR A 274 -17.14 -5.19 20.57
N ALA A 275 -18.22 -5.31 19.79
CA ALA A 275 -18.34 -6.36 18.77
C ALA A 275 -19.02 -5.84 17.51
N ASP A 276 -18.70 -6.48 16.39
CA ASP A 276 -19.48 -6.29 15.17
C ASP A 276 -20.82 -6.99 15.25
N GLY A 277 -21.85 -6.38 14.67
CA GLY A 277 -23.22 -6.90 14.68
C GLY A 277 -23.48 -8.13 13.80
N GLY A 278 -22.43 -8.71 13.20
CA GLY A 278 -22.52 -9.81 12.23
C GLY A 278 -22.06 -11.17 12.76
N GLY A 279 -22.40 -12.24 12.04
CA GLY A 279 -21.89 -13.59 12.29
C GLY A 279 -22.26 -14.17 13.67
N SER A 280 -21.30 -14.84 14.30
CA SER A 280 -21.45 -15.52 15.60
C SER A 280 -21.71 -14.57 16.78
N ASN A 281 -21.31 -13.31 16.66
CA ASN A 281 -21.47 -12.28 17.70
C ASN A 281 -22.69 -11.38 17.49
N GLY A 282 -23.54 -11.69 16.52
CA GLY A 282 -24.61 -10.79 16.09
C GLY A 282 -25.63 -10.46 17.18
N SER A 283 -26.07 -9.21 17.24
CA SER A 283 -27.04 -8.72 18.24
C SER A 283 -28.41 -9.42 18.20
N ARG A 284 -28.75 -10.00 17.04
CA ARG A 284 -29.99 -10.78 16.82
C ARG A 284 -29.86 -12.27 17.17
N VAL A 285 -28.64 -12.76 17.40
CA VAL A 285 -28.39 -14.19 17.64
C VAL A 285 -28.75 -14.53 19.09
N ARG A 286 -29.78 -15.36 19.28
CA ARG A 286 -30.22 -15.78 20.63
C ARG A 286 -29.17 -16.61 21.35
N LEU A 287 -28.45 -17.46 20.62
CA LEU A 287 -27.38 -18.29 21.18
C LEU A 287 -26.27 -17.43 21.78
N TRP A 288 -25.87 -16.35 21.11
CA TRP A 288 -24.88 -15.39 21.62
C TRP A 288 -25.29 -14.83 22.98
N LYS A 289 -26.52 -14.32 23.10
CA LYS A 289 -27.04 -13.79 24.38
C LYS A 289 -27.07 -14.87 25.48
N ARG A 290 -27.49 -16.08 25.14
CA ARG A 290 -27.57 -17.20 26.09
C ARG A 290 -26.19 -17.62 26.60
N GLU A 291 -25.22 -17.77 25.70
CA GLU A 291 -23.87 -18.18 26.09
C GLU A 291 -23.15 -17.07 26.87
N LEU A 292 -23.35 -15.79 26.51
CA LEU A 292 -22.85 -14.67 27.31
C LEU A 292 -23.47 -14.63 28.71
N GLN A 293 -24.77 -14.88 28.85
CA GLN A 293 -25.40 -14.95 30.17
C GLN A 293 -24.82 -16.08 31.02
N LYS A 294 -24.60 -17.26 30.42
CA LYS A 294 -23.93 -18.37 31.12
C LYS A 294 -22.53 -17.96 31.57
N LEU A 295 -21.76 -17.28 30.71
CA LEU A 295 -20.43 -16.81 31.04
C LEU A 295 -20.47 -15.75 32.17
N ALA A 296 -21.40 -14.80 32.13
CA ALA A 296 -21.58 -13.81 33.17
C ALA A 296 -21.83 -14.47 34.54
N ASN A 297 -22.73 -15.47 34.57
CA ASN A 297 -23.03 -16.23 35.78
C ASN A 297 -21.84 -17.05 36.27
N GLU A 298 -21.08 -17.66 35.36
CA GLU A 298 -19.89 -18.46 35.66
C GLU A 298 -18.77 -17.60 36.25
N LEU A 299 -18.56 -16.39 35.71
CA LEU A 299 -17.48 -15.49 36.12
C LEU A 299 -17.87 -14.56 37.29
N GLY A 300 -19.18 -14.40 37.56
CA GLY A 300 -19.68 -13.42 38.51
C GLY A 300 -19.46 -11.97 38.05
N LEU A 301 -19.43 -11.73 36.74
CA LEU A 301 -19.18 -10.42 36.15
C LEU A 301 -20.41 -9.90 35.41
N ASP A 302 -20.65 -8.59 35.51
CA ASP A 302 -21.61 -7.90 34.66
C ASP A 302 -21.04 -7.76 33.24
N ILE A 303 -21.60 -8.49 32.27
CA ILE A 303 -21.16 -8.38 30.87
C ILE A 303 -22.02 -7.38 30.12
N MET A 304 -21.41 -6.28 29.69
CA MET A 304 -22.03 -5.29 28.80
C MET A 304 -21.50 -5.48 27.38
N VAL A 305 -22.40 -5.55 26.39
CA VAL A 305 -22.03 -5.66 24.98
C VAL A 305 -22.50 -4.44 24.21
N CYS A 306 -21.57 -3.82 23.50
CA CYS A 306 -21.81 -2.72 22.59
C CYS A 306 -21.57 -3.18 21.15
N HIS A 307 -22.64 -3.29 20.38
CA HIS A 307 -22.55 -3.59 18.95
C HIS A 307 -22.31 -2.31 18.15
N LEU A 308 -21.32 -2.36 17.26
CA LEU A 308 -21.07 -1.30 16.29
C LEU A 308 -22.22 -1.22 15.26
N PRO A 309 -22.49 -0.03 14.68
CA PRO A 309 -23.51 0.13 13.66
C PRO A 309 -23.29 -0.80 12.44
N PRO A 310 -24.33 -1.19 11.70
CA PRO A 310 -24.17 -2.00 10.49
C PRO A 310 -23.22 -1.33 9.48
N GLY A 311 -22.38 -2.15 8.83
CA GLY A 311 -21.40 -1.64 7.87
C GLY A 311 -20.32 -0.78 8.52
N THR A 312 -19.94 -1.06 9.77
CA THR A 312 -18.83 -0.33 10.42
C THR A 312 -17.74 -1.24 10.95
N SER A 313 -17.62 -2.47 10.42
CA SER A 313 -16.63 -3.46 10.88
C SER A 313 -15.19 -2.94 10.78
N LYS A 314 -14.91 -2.10 9.78
CA LYS A 314 -13.61 -1.39 9.67
C LYS A 314 -13.29 -0.56 10.91
N TRP A 315 -14.29 0.00 11.59
CA TRP A 315 -14.08 0.85 12.76
C TRP A 315 -13.87 0.04 14.04
N ASN A 316 -14.03 -1.29 13.99
CA ASN A 316 -13.74 -2.18 15.09
C ASN A 316 -12.22 -2.18 15.36
N LYS A 317 -11.84 -1.92 16.61
CA LYS A 317 -10.41 -1.72 16.96
C LYS A 317 -9.59 -2.98 16.68
N ILE A 318 -10.17 -4.16 16.86
CA ILE A 318 -9.53 -5.44 16.57
C ILE A 318 -9.14 -5.61 15.09
N GLU A 319 -9.92 -5.10 14.13
CA GLU A 319 -9.58 -5.19 12.70
C GLU A 319 -8.22 -4.48 12.44
N HIS A 320 -8.06 -3.28 12.97
CA HIS A 320 -6.87 -2.46 12.75
C HIS A 320 -5.70 -2.77 13.69
N ARG A 321 -5.98 -3.15 14.94
CA ARG A 321 -4.96 -3.33 15.99
C ARG A 321 -4.48 -4.77 16.13
N LEU A 322 -5.24 -5.75 15.66
CA LEU A 322 -4.87 -7.16 15.75
C LEU A 322 -4.81 -7.80 14.36
N PHE A 323 -5.94 -7.82 13.64
CA PHE A 323 -6.04 -8.59 12.41
C PHE A 323 -5.21 -8.03 11.24
N SER A 324 -5.00 -6.72 11.18
CA SER A 324 -4.11 -6.10 10.19
C SER A 324 -2.67 -6.60 10.34
N PHE A 325 -2.16 -6.67 11.58
CA PHE A 325 -0.80 -7.15 11.85
C PHE A 325 -0.67 -8.66 11.64
N ILE A 326 -1.68 -9.44 12.02
CA ILE A 326 -1.71 -10.88 11.72
C ILE A 326 -1.67 -11.11 10.20
N SER A 327 -2.47 -10.34 9.42
CA SER A 327 -2.43 -10.42 7.96
C SER A 327 -1.08 -10.02 7.35
N GLN A 328 -0.36 -9.09 7.97
CA GLN A 328 0.99 -8.71 7.52
C GLN A 328 2.00 -9.84 7.79
N ASN A 329 1.87 -10.53 8.92
CA ASN A 329 2.74 -11.66 9.26
C ASN A 329 2.48 -12.91 8.42
N TRP A 330 1.24 -13.11 7.97
CA TRP A 330 0.90 -14.23 7.08
C TRP A 330 1.33 -13.99 5.62
N ARG A 331 1.86 -12.81 5.31
CA ARG A 331 2.18 -12.40 3.94
C ARG A 331 3.18 -13.37 3.30
N ALA A 332 2.80 -13.91 2.15
CA ALA A 332 3.60 -14.84 1.33
C ALA A 332 3.88 -16.21 1.96
N GLN A 333 3.35 -16.51 3.14
CA GLN A 333 3.54 -17.80 3.79
C GLN A 333 2.30 -18.68 3.63
N PRO A 334 2.47 -19.94 3.20
CA PRO A 334 1.38 -20.90 3.15
C PRO A 334 1.00 -21.34 4.57
N LEU A 335 -0.31 -21.42 4.83
CA LEU A 335 -0.85 -21.83 6.12
C LEU A 335 -0.99 -23.36 6.17
N VAL A 336 0.14 -24.05 6.10
CA VAL A 336 0.24 -25.50 5.86
C VAL A 336 -0.38 -26.35 6.97
N SER A 337 -0.46 -25.83 8.20
CA SER A 337 -1.08 -26.52 9.34
C SER A 337 -1.63 -25.53 10.37
N TYR A 338 -2.51 -26.01 11.25
CA TYR A 338 -2.99 -25.25 12.40
C TYR A 338 -1.86 -24.74 13.30
N ARG A 339 -0.79 -25.53 13.46
CA ARG A 339 0.37 -25.12 14.24
C ARG A 339 1.07 -23.92 13.62
N VAL A 340 1.30 -23.93 12.30
CA VAL A 340 1.89 -22.78 11.61
C VAL A 340 1.01 -21.54 11.74
N ILE A 341 -0.32 -21.70 11.66
CA ILE A 341 -1.25 -20.59 11.86
C ILE A 341 -1.09 -19.99 13.27
N VAL A 342 -1.06 -20.82 14.31
CA VAL A 342 -0.87 -20.39 15.70
C VAL A 342 0.51 -19.75 15.92
N ASP A 343 1.57 -20.35 15.38
CA ASP A 343 2.93 -19.84 15.49
C ASP A 343 3.05 -18.45 14.82
N LEU A 344 2.44 -18.27 13.65
CA LEU A 344 2.45 -16.96 12.97
C LEU A 344 1.58 -15.91 13.66
N ILE A 345 0.45 -16.32 14.25
CA ILE A 345 -0.37 -15.42 15.05
C ILE A 345 0.42 -14.97 16.29
N SER A 346 0.99 -15.90 17.05
CA SER A 346 1.73 -15.61 18.28
C SER A 346 3.02 -14.82 18.05
N ALA A 347 3.65 -14.98 16.88
CA ALA A 347 4.79 -14.16 16.45
C ALA A 347 4.41 -12.69 16.14
N THR A 348 3.13 -12.34 16.16
CA THR A 348 2.66 -10.97 15.89
C THR A 348 3.01 -10.01 17.02
N THR A 349 3.99 -9.16 16.75
CA THR A 349 4.43 -8.08 17.63
C THR A 349 4.50 -6.76 16.87
N THR A 350 4.28 -5.64 17.56
CA THR A 350 4.42 -4.30 16.96
C THR A 350 5.38 -3.42 17.75
N LYS A 351 5.93 -2.40 17.10
CA LYS A 351 6.75 -1.37 17.77
C LYS A 351 6.03 -0.65 18.91
N THR A 352 4.69 -0.67 18.91
CA THR A 352 3.85 -0.10 19.97
C THR A 352 3.58 -1.07 21.12
N GLY A 353 4.25 -2.24 21.14
CA GLY A 353 4.16 -3.21 22.23
C GLY A 353 2.96 -4.16 22.16
N LEU A 354 2.33 -4.34 21.00
CA LEU A 354 1.29 -5.38 20.85
C LEU A 354 1.91 -6.76 21.08
N THR A 355 1.29 -7.56 21.93
CA THR A 355 1.59 -8.99 22.09
C THR A 355 0.36 -9.82 21.81
N VAL A 356 0.50 -10.88 21.01
CA VAL A 356 -0.58 -11.81 20.69
C VAL A 356 -0.28 -13.18 21.27
N ARG A 357 -1.27 -13.82 21.89
CA ARG A 357 -1.17 -15.18 22.43
C ARG A 357 -2.20 -16.12 21.83
#